data_AF-A0A972E5E8-F1
#
_entry.id   AF-A0A972E5E8-F1
#
_cell.length_a   1.000
_cell.length_b   1.000
_cell.length_c   1.000
_cell.angle_alpha   90.00
_cell.angle_beta   90.00
_cell.angle_gamma   90.00
#
_symmetry.space_group_name_H-M   'P 1'
#
loop_
_entity.id
_entity.type
_entity.pdbx_description
1 polymer ?
#
loop_
_entity_poly.entity_id
_entity_poly.type
_entity_poly.pdbx_seq_one_letter_code
_entity_poly.pdbx_strand_id
1 'polypeptide(L)'
;MNTKRNFLIFAIALMVLPLIFLNQTFLISIFSQVLIFSIAALGLNILIGFAGQISIGHASFIAVGAYLSAILTKNFQIPFVVTVFLSGGLAGLFGLVLGFPALRLKGFYLAIATMAFGVMIEQLLGSWSYVGGHIGMRDIPNFDLFGYVLKSDLGKYYVIAFCTFFLFLFGFNFLKSRTGRALKAIRESEFAARSSGINVAKYKLIAFVLSAIYAGIAGALYAHTINYIAPTDFGLGVSINLLAMIVVGGLASFSGNFIGAILMIALPFLFSRANLPLSVIFGVLLVVVVLFFPRGLGYGLQLLNLKYFGIPSAWLRRKMRTSSIVGGKAMYVNIPQGKIHYEIGGNPQGKALFMIHGNFGSWRWFQPVMSRLEKTAFRGVALDLLGFGDSEKPSRDISIAQYGKELGDFIDVFKEEKVNLIGHSLGGAVIWDYAVNHPDKVN
;
A
#
# COMPACT_ATOMS: atom_id res chain seq x y z
N MET A 1 10.20 6.11 2.93
CA MET A 1 9.89 5.25 4.11
C MET A 1 10.49 3.87 3.87
N ASN A 2 11.23 3.32 4.85
CA ASN A 2 11.93 2.05 4.68
C ASN A 2 10.91 0.88 4.75
N THR A 3 10.57 0.30 3.59
CA THR A 3 9.54 -0.73 3.46
C THR A 3 9.76 -1.93 4.39
N LYS A 4 11.02 -2.37 4.55
CA LYS A 4 11.38 -3.50 5.44
C LYS A 4 10.98 -3.23 6.89
N ARG A 5 11.22 -2.01 7.37
CA ARG A 5 10.86 -1.59 8.74
C ARG A 5 9.34 -1.63 8.97
N ASN A 6 8.55 -1.22 7.98
CA ASN A 6 7.10 -1.22 8.11
C ASN A 6 6.52 -2.65 8.18
N PHE A 7 7.05 -3.57 7.39
CA PHE A 7 6.65 -4.98 7.47
C PHE A 7 7.08 -5.64 8.78
N LEU A 8 8.25 -5.26 9.32
CA LEU A 8 8.69 -5.73 10.64
C LEU A 8 7.74 -5.25 11.75
N ILE A 9 7.38 -3.96 11.74
CA ILE A 9 6.40 -3.40 12.69
C ILE A 9 5.05 -4.10 12.55
N PHE A 10 4.61 -4.35 11.32
CA PHE A 10 3.37 -5.08 11.06
C PHE A 10 3.40 -6.51 11.62
N ALA A 11 4.50 -7.25 11.40
CA ALA A 11 4.68 -8.59 11.96
C ALA A 11 4.67 -8.59 13.50
N ILE A 12 5.40 -7.66 14.11
CA ILE A 12 5.42 -7.51 15.57
C ILE A 12 4.03 -7.18 16.09
N ALA A 13 3.30 -6.26 15.44
CA ALA A 13 1.95 -5.91 15.84
C ALA A 13 1.00 -7.11 15.80
N LEU A 14 1.04 -7.93 14.73
CA LEU A 14 0.25 -9.14 14.63
C LEU A 14 0.57 -10.15 15.74
N MET A 15 1.85 -10.30 16.12
CA MET A 15 2.25 -11.25 17.16
C MET A 15 1.90 -10.78 18.58
N VAL A 16 2.02 -9.48 18.84
CA VAL A 16 1.82 -8.91 20.20
C VAL A 16 0.34 -8.64 20.50
N LEU A 17 -0.46 -8.30 19.50
CA LEU A 17 -1.87 -7.94 19.68
C LEU A 17 -2.71 -8.96 20.47
N PRO A 18 -2.69 -10.28 20.17
CA PRO A 18 -3.46 -11.25 20.95
C PRO A 18 -2.95 -11.42 22.39
N LEU A 19 -1.67 -11.13 22.65
CA LEU A 19 -1.07 -11.24 23.99
C LEU A 19 -1.63 -10.20 24.98
N ILE A 20 -2.16 -9.09 24.48
CA ILE A 20 -2.82 -8.06 25.29
C ILE A 20 -4.21 -8.54 25.75
N PHE A 21 -4.83 -9.46 25.00
CA PHE A 21 -6.21 -9.91 25.18
C PHE A 21 -6.31 -11.41 25.48
N LEU A 22 -5.29 -12.02 26.10
CA LEU A 22 -5.23 -13.47 26.38
C LEU A 22 -6.46 -14.02 27.10
N ASN A 23 -7.06 -13.21 27.97
CA ASN A 23 -8.23 -13.60 28.77
C ASN A 23 -9.57 -13.36 28.05
N GLN A 24 -9.57 -12.83 26.83
CA GLN A 24 -10.78 -12.48 26.07
C GLN A 24 -10.83 -13.22 24.73
N THR A 25 -11.13 -14.52 24.79
CA THR A 25 -11.22 -15.42 23.64
C THR A 25 -12.14 -14.92 22.52
N PHE A 26 -13.22 -14.25 22.89
CA PHE A 26 -14.14 -13.61 21.95
C PHE A 26 -13.46 -12.52 21.11
N LEU A 27 -12.63 -11.65 21.72
CA LEU A 27 -11.88 -10.64 20.99
C LEU A 27 -10.83 -11.25 20.07
N ILE A 28 -10.16 -12.33 20.49
CA ILE A 28 -9.21 -13.06 19.64
C ILE A 28 -9.92 -13.63 18.39
N SER A 29 -11.15 -14.10 18.53
CA SER A 29 -11.98 -14.57 17.41
C SER A 29 -12.36 -13.42 16.47
N ILE A 30 -12.73 -12.26 17.00
CA ILE A 30 -12.98 -11.04 16.21
C ILE A 30 -11.71 -10.63 15.44
N PHE A 31 -10.56 -10.59 16.10
CA PHE A 31 -9.31 -10.25 15.43
C PHE A 31 -8.98 -11.27 14.33
N SER A 32 -9.23 -12.56 14.55
CA SER A 32 -9.08 -13.60 13.53
C SER A 32 -9.94 -13.31 12.30
N GLN A 33 -11.22 -12.94 12.50
CA GLN A 33 -12.09 -12.52 11.39
C GLN A 33 -11.56 -11.27 10.68
N VAL A 34 -11.09 -10.26 11.43
CA VAL A 34 -10.47 -9.05 10.84
C VAL A 34 -9.33 -9.43 9.90
N LEU A 35 -8.45 -10.33 10.33
CA LEU A 35 -7.34 -10.80 9.51
C LEU A 35 -7.82 -11.52 8.25
N ILE A 36 -8.78 -12.45 8.38
CA ILE A 36 -9.35 -13.20 7.26
C ILE A 36 -9.97 -12.27 6.21
N PHE A 37 -10.85 -11.36 6.64
CA PHE A 37 -11.50 -10.44 5.73
C PHE A 37 -10.53 -9.37 5.19
N SER A 38 -9.44 -9.07 5.89
CA SER A 38 -8.38 -8.22 5.34
C SER A 38 -7.63 -8.89 4.17
N ILE A 39 -7.48 -10.21 4.19
CA ILE A 39 -6.94 -10.99 3.06
C ILE A 39 -7.91 -10.93 1.88
N ALA A 40 -9.20 -11.19 2.12
CA ALA A 40 -10.22 -11.10 1.07
C ALA A 40 -10.32 -9.68 0.48
N ALA A 41 -10.27 -8.65 1.33
CA ALA A 41 -10.23 -7.26 0.94
C ALA A 41 -8.97 -6.93 0.12
N LEU A 42 -7.80 -7.44 0.51
CA LEU A 42 -6.57 -7.28 -0.28
C LEU A 42 -6.70 -7.92 -1.67
N GLY A 43 -7.28 -9.13 -1.76
CA GLY A 43 -7.61 -9.77 -3.03
C GLY A 43 -8.47 -8.85 -3.90
N LEU A 44 -9.63 -8.44 -3.38
CA LEU A 44 -10.55 -7.53 -4.08
C LEU A 44 -9.90 -6.20 -4.46
N ASN A 45 -9.03 -5.66 -3.61
CA ASN A 45 -8.34 -4.40 -3.87
C ASN A 45 -7.28 -4.55 -4.98
N ILE A 46 -6.67 -5.73 -5.15
CA ILE A 46 -5.82 -6.03 -6.33
C ILE A 46 -6.66 -5.90 -7.62
N LEU A 47 -7.89 -6.43 -7.63
CA LEU A 47 -8.77 -6.40 -8.79
C LEU A 47 -9.39 -5.01 -9.06
N ILE A 48 -10.07 -4.45 -8.07
CA ILE A 48 -10.76 -3.15 -8.20
C ILE A 48 -9.76 -2.01 -8.08
N GLY A 49 -9.02 -1.98 -6.98
CA GLY A 49 -8.15 -0.86 -6.64
C GLY A 49 -6.89 -0.75 -7.48
N PHE A 50 -6.28 -1.86 -7.90
CA PHE A 50 -5.05 -1.80 -8.70
C PHE A 50 -5.27 -2.06 -10.20
N ALA A 51 -6.22 -2.91 -10.58
CA ALA A 51 -6.49 -3.23 -11.99
C ALA A 51 -7.69 -2.48 -12.59
N GLY A 52 -8.53 -1.82 -11.77
CA GLY A 52 -9.67 -1.04 -12.24
C GLY A 52 -10.87 -1.87 -12.71
N GLN A 53 -10.96 -3.15 -12.31
CA GLN A 53 -12.07 -4.03 -12.71
C GLN A 53 -13.10 -4.13 -11.58
N ILE A 54 -14.28 -3.55 -11.79
CA ILE A 54 -15.37 -3.59 -10.80
C ILE A 54 -15.89 -5.03 -10.66
N SER A 55 -16.00 -5.52 -9.43
CA SER A 55 -16.51 -6.86 -9.10
C SER A 55 -17.38 -6.80 -7.84
N ILE A 56 -18.62 -7.29 -7.93
CA ILE A 56 -19.59 -7.35 -6.81
C ILE A 56 -19.95 -8.82 -6.49
N GLY A 57 -19.16 -9.78 -6.97
CA GLY A 57 -19.35 -11.21 -6.72
C GLY A 57 -18.32 -11.83 -5.77
N HIS A 58 -17.49 -11.05 -5.08
CA HIS A 58 -16.25 -11.58 -4.48
C HIS A 58 -16.47 -12.64 -3.40
N ALA A 59 -17.61 -12.61 -2.71
CA ALA A 59 -17.97 -13.61 -1.71
C ALA A 59 -18.12 -15.03 -2.29
N SER A 60 -18.45 -15.17 -3.58
CA SER A 60 -18.48 -16.50 -4.23
C SER A 60 -17.12 -17.20 -4.24
N PHE A 61 -16.02 -16.47 -4.45
CA PHE A 61 -14.68 -17.06 -4.39
C PHE A 61 -14.31 -17.47 -2.97
N ILE A 62 -14.80 -16.72 -1.98
CA ILE A 62 -14.69 -17.10 -0.56
C ILE A 62 -15.49 -18.39 -0.32
N ALA A 63 -16.72 -18.48 -0.82
CA ALA A 63 -17.57 -19.67 -0.70
C ALA A 63 -16.88 -20.90 -1.31
N VAL A 64 -16.39 -20.80 -2.55
CA VAL A 64 -15.70 -21.91 -3.24
C VAL A 64 -14.52 -22.43 -2.40
N GLY A 65 -13.72 -21.53 -1.83
CA GLY A 65 -12.61 -21.93 -0.96
C GLY A 65 -13.04 -22.52 0.39
N ALA A 66 -14.06 -21.93 1.02
CA ALA A 66 -14.61 -22.38 2.30
C ALA A 66 -15.18 -23.80 2.20
N TYR A 67 -16.05 -24.04 1.21
CA TYR A 67 -16.68 -25.34 0.99
C TYR A 67 -15.67 -26.39 0.53
N LEU A 68 -14.71 -26.05 -0.34
CA LEU A 68 -13.68 -27.01 -0.74
C LEU A 68 -12.86 -27.45 0.49
N SER A 69 -12.37 -26.51 1.29
CA SER A 69 -11.60 -26.85 2.49
C SER A 69 -12.42 -27.68 3.48
N ALA A 70 -13.68 -27.31 3.70
CA ALA A 70 -14.59 -28.06 4.57
C ALA A 70 -14.80 -29.50 4.10
N ILE A 71 -15.05 -29.72 2.80
CA ILE A 71 -15.24 -31.06 2.22
C ILE A 71 -13.95 -31.89 2.34
N LEU A 72 -12.80 -31.34 1.95
CA LEU A 72 -11.54 -32.08 1.93
C LEU A 72 -11.07 -32.46 3.33
N THR A 73 -11.25 -31.59 4.32
CA THR A 73 -10.88 -31.90 5.71
C THR A 73 -11.89 -32.81 6.39
N LYS A 74 -13.19 -32.59 6.20
CA LYS A 74 -14.25 -33.36 6.87
C LYS A 74 -14.40 -34.77 6.29
N ASN A 75 -14.43 -34.90 4.97
CA ASN A 75 -14.78 -36.16 4.31
C ASN A 75 -13.55 -36.97 3.89
N PHE A 76 -12.46 -36.29 3.53
CA PHE A 76 -11.23 -36.93 3.04
C PHE A 76 -10.06 -36.85 4.03
N GLN A 77 -10.23 -36.20 5.18
CA GLN A 77 -9.21 -36.06 6.23
C GLN A 77 -7.87 -35.50 5.70
N ILE A 78 -7.92 -34.69 4.65
CA ILE A 78 -6.73 -34.05 4.09
C ILE A 78 -6.24 -32.97 5.08
N PRO A 79 -4.94 -32.87 5.36
CA PRO A 79 -4.40 -31.85 6.25
C PRO A 79 -4.78 -30.44 5.80
N PHE A 80 -5.17 -29.58 6.76
CA PHE A 80 -5.64 -28.22 6.50
C PHE A 80 -4.67 -27.39 5.66
N VAL A 81 -3.37 -27.57 5.89
CA VAL A 81 -2.32 -26.85 5.14
C VAL A 81 -2.46 -27.08 3.63
N VAL A 82 -2.73 -28.32 3.22
CA VAL A 82 -2.91 -28.69 1.81
C VAL A 82 -4.23 -28.14 1.28
N THR A 83 -5.30 -28.22 2.07
CA THR A 83 -6.62 -27.73 1.64
C THR A 83 -6.65 -26.23 1.40
N VAL A 84 -5.86 -25.43 2.13
CA VAL A 84 -5.72 -23.98 1.87
C VAL A 84 -5.17 -23.70 0.48
N PHE A 85 -4.12 -24.40 0.05
CA PHE A 85 -3.54 -24.23 -1.28
C PHE A 85 -4.51 -24.69 -2.38
N LEU A 86 -5.17 -25.84 -2.18
CA LEU A 86 -6.18 -26.34 -3.11
C LEU A 86 -7.39 -25.40 -3.22
N SER A 87 -7.80 -24.80 -2.10
CA SER A 87 -8.91 -23.81 -2.05
C SER A 87 -8.56 -22.55 -2.81
N GLY A 88 -7.35 -22.01 -2.62
CA GLY A 88 -6.84 -20.92 -3.44
C GLY A 88 -6.77 -21.29 -4.92
N GLY A 89 -6.25 -22.48 -5.23
CA GLY A 89 -6.14 -23.00 -6.60
C GLY A 89 -7.48 -23.13 -7.31
N LEU A 90 -8.48 -23.74 -6.66
CA LEU A 90 -9.82 -23.90 -7.22
C LEU A 90 -10.52 -22.56 -7.40
N ALA A 91 -10.45 -21.66 -6.41
CA ALA A 91 -10.99 -20.31 -6.55
C ALA A 91 -10.29 -19.56 -7.70
N GLY A 92 -8.97 -19.70 -7.85
CA GLY A 92 -8.21 -19.19 -8.97
C GLY A 92 -8.67 -19.75 -10.33
N LEU A 93 -9.00 -21.03 -10.39
CA LEU A 93 -9.56 -21.66 -11.60
C LEU A 93 -10.93 -21.07 -11.96
N PHE A 94 -11.84 -20.94 -10.99
CA PHE A 94 -13.11 -20.23 -11.20
C PHE A 94 -12.89 -18.76 -11.58
N GLY A 95 -11.87 -18.12 -11.00
CA GLY A 95 -11.43 -16.79 -11.38
C GLY A 95 -10.93 -16.72 -12.83
N LEU A 96 -10.27 -17.76 -13.33
CA LEU A 96 -9.86 -17.83 -14.73
C LEU A 96 -11.05 -18.04 -15.66
N VAL A 97 -11.95 -18.95 -15.31
CA VAL A 97 -13.17 -19.26 -16.06
C VAL A 97 -14.09 -18.03 -16.15
N LEU A 98 -14.29 -17.30 -15.06
CA LEU A 98 -15.10 -16.08 -15.06
C LEU A 98 -14.33 -14.88 -15.62
N GLY A 99 -13.02 -14.83 -15.37
CA GLY A 99 -12.13 -13.76 -15.80
C GLY A 99 -12.00 -13.69 -17.32
N PHE A 100 -12.08 -14.82 -18.03
CA PHE A 100 -11.92 -14.85 -19.48
C PHE A 100 -13.11 -14.20 -20.23
N PRO A 101 -14.39 -14.54 -19.98
CA PRO A 101 -15.54 -13.78 -20.49
C PRO A 101 -15.55 -12.33 -20.02
N ALA A 102 -15.12 -12.08 -18.78
CA ALA A 102 -15.03 -10.73 -18.22
C ALA A 102 -14.12 -9.79 -19.02
N LEU A 103 -13.17 -10.31 -19.80
CA LEU A 103 -12.32 -9.49 -20.68
C LEU A 103 -13.11 -8.76 -21.79
N ARG A 104 -14.30 -9.26 -22.13
CA ARG A 104 -15.19 -8.64 -23.13
C ARG A 104 -16.12 -7.60 -22.51
N LEU A 105 -16.25 -7.57 -21.18
CA LEU A 105 -17.13 -6.68 -20.45
C LEU A 105 -16.36 -5.47 -19.90
N LYS A 106 -17.02 -4.32 -19.82
CA LYS A 106 -16.44 -3.09 -19.27
C LYS A 106 -17.34 -2.49 -18.21
N GLY A 107 -16.73 -1.89 -17.19
CA GLY A 107 -17.41 -1.13 -16.15
C GLY A 107 -18.55 -1.90 -15.49
N PHE A 108 -19.76 -1.34 -15.58
CA PHE A 108 -20.95 -1.87 -14.90
C PHE A 108 -21.39 -3.25 -15.42
N TYR A 109 -21.16 -3.59 -16.69
CA TYR A 109 -21.50 -4.91 -17.22
C TYR A 109 -20.72 -6.03 -16.54
N LEU A 110 -19.45 -5.77 -16.20
CA LEU A 110 -18.64 -6.71 -15.44
C LEU A 110 -19.16 -6.86 -14.00
N ALA A 111 -19.60 -5.77 -13.39
CA ALA A 111 -20.21 -5.78 -12.06
C ALA A 111 -21.46 -6.68 -12.03
N ILE A 112 -22.36 -6.54 -13.00
CA ILE A 112 -23.55 -7.40 -13.13
C ILE A 112 -23.17 -8.87 -13.31
N ALA A 113 -22.21 -9.17 -14.20
CA ALA A 113 -21.78 -10.55 -14.44
C ALA A 113 -21.20 -11.21 -13.18
N THR A 114 -20.38 -10.48 -12.41
CA THR A 114 -19.83 -10.99 -11.15
C THR A 114 -20.91 -11.13 -10.07
N MET A 115 -21.88 -10.22 -10.00
CA MET A 115 -23.04 -10.33 -9.11
C MET A 115 -23.85 -11.59 -9.43
N ALA A 116 -24.14 -11.84 -10.71
CA ALA A 116 -24.85 -13.04 -11.16
C ALA A 116 -24.08 -14.32 -10.78
N PHE A 117 -22.76 -14.35 -10.94
CA PHE A 117 -21.93 -15.46 -10.46
C PHE A 117 -22.01 -15.62 -8.94
N GLY A 118 -22.03 -14.52 -8.19
CA GLY A 118 -22.27 -14.47 -6.75
C GLY A 118 -23.52 -15.23 -6.34
N VAL A 119 -24.66 -14.79 -6.89
CA VAL A 119 -25.98 -15.40 -6.63
C VAL A 119 -26.02 -16.85 -7.09
N MET A 120 -25.47 -17.16 -8.26
CA MET A 120 -25.43 -18.51 -8.80
C MET A 120 -24.72 -19.48 -7.85
N ILE A 121 -23.53 -19.12 -7.33
CA ILE A 121 -22.79 -19.97 -6.41
C ILE A 121 -23.54 -20.16 -5.09
N GLU A 122 -24.13 -19.10 -4.54
CA GLU A 122 -24.96 -19.18 -3.32
C GLU A 122 -26.14 -20.16 -3.51
N GLN A 123 -26.89 -20.03 -4.62
CA GLN A 123 -28.04 -20.88 -4.91
C GLN A 123 -27.65 -22.33 -5.23
N LEU A 124 -26.52 -22.53 -5.92
CA LEU A 124 -25.99 -23.86 -6.21
C LEU A 124 -25.61 -24.59 -4.92
N LEU A 125 -24.91 -23.92 -4.01
CA LEU A 125 -24.55 -24.48 -2.70
C LEU A 125 -25.80 -24.74 -1.85
N GLY A 126 -26.79 -23.85 -1.87
CA GLY A 126 -28.06 -24.03 -1.17
C GLY A 126 -28.89 -25.22 -1.67
N SER A 127 -28.79 -25.54 -2.95
CA SER A 127 -29.49 -26.67 -3.58
C SER A 127 -28.73 -28.00 -3.44
N TRP A 128 -27.45 -27.96 -3.08
CA TRP A 128 -26.60 -29.13 -3.08
C TRP A 128 -26.62 -29.84 -1.71
N SER A 129 -27.33 -30.96 -1.64
CA SER A 129 -27.52 -31.74 -0.40
C SER A 129 -26.21 -32.26 0.21
N TYR A 130 -25.21 -32.58 -0.61
CA TYR A 130 -23.91 -33.11 -0.15
C TYR A 130 -23.17 -32.12 0.77
N VAL A 131 -23.36 -30.82 0.56
CA VAL A 131 -22.76 -29.75 1.38
C VAL A 131 -23.73 -29.21 2.44
N GLY A 132 -24.81 -29.96 2.73
CA GLY A 132 -25.82 -29.58 3.71
C GLY A 132 -26.89 -28.59 3.21
N GLY A 133 -26.84 -28.20 1.94
CA GLY A 133 -27.80 -27.26 1.34
C GLY A 133 -27.90 -25.94 2.10
N HIS A 134 -29.11 -25.39 2.21
CA HIS A 134 -29.36 -24.14 2.93
C HIS A 134 -29.04 -24.21 4.44
N ILE A 135 -28.99 -25.40 5.03
CA ILE A 135 -28.61 -25.60 6.45
C ILE A 135 -27.10 -25.45 6.65
N GLY A 136 -26.31 -25.64 5.58
CA GLY A 136 -24.87 -25.53 5.63
C GLY A 136 -24.15 -26.75 6.22
N MET A 137 -22.81 -26.66 6.30
CA MET A 137 -21.94 -27.69 6.85
C MET A 137 -21.56 -27.36 8.30
N ARG A 138 -21.89 -28.28 9.22
CA ARG A 138 -21.47 -28.25 10.64
C ARG A 138 -20.25 -29.13 10.89
N ASP A 139 -19.65 -28.96 12.07
CA ASP A 139 -18.55 -29.79 12.57
C ASP A 139 -17.34 -29.82 11.63
N ILE A 140 -17.01 -28.67 11.06
CA ILE A 140 -15.81 -28.54 10.23
C ILE A 140 -14.60 -28.69 11.16
N PRO A 141 -13.64 -29.60 10.86
CA PRO A 141 -12.48 -29.81 11.71
C PRO A 141 -11.70 -28.52 11.99
N ASN A 142 -11.03 -28.47 13.13
CA ASN A 142 -10.11 -27.36 13.42
C ASN A 142 -8.87 -27.40 12.51
N PHE A 143 -8.00 -26.40 12.64
CA PHE A 143 -6.74 -26.32 11.91
C PHE A 143 -5.85 -27.52 12.27
N ASP A 144 -5.61 -28.41 11.30
CA ASP A 144 -4.69 -29.53 11.43
C ASP A 144 -3.36 -29.26 10.69
N LEU A 145 -2.28 -29.07 11.47
CA LEU A 145 -0.93 -28.85 10.96
C LEU A 145 -0.18 -30.19 10.91
N PHE A 146 -0.52 -31.04 9.94
CA PHE A 146 0.10 -32.36 9.72
C PHE A 146 0.04 -33.29 10.96
N GLY A 147 -1.15 -33.44 11.54
CA GLY A 147 -1.42 -34.29 12.71
C GLY A 147 -1.52 -33.53 14.03
N TYR A 148 -1.16 -32.24 14.07
CA TYR A 148 -1.34 -31.38 15.24
C TYR A 148 -2.58 -30.50 15.09
N VAL A 149 -3.63 -30.84 15.84
CA VAL A 149 -4.93 -30.13 15.80
C VAL A 149 -4.94 -28.95 16.78
N LEU A 150 -5.03 -27.73 16.26
CA LEU A 150 -5.13 -26.51 17.06
C LEU A 150 -6.56 -26.27 17.52
N LYS A 151 -6.83 -26.57 18.78
CA LYS A 151 -8.14 -26.31 19.41
C LYS A 151 -8.27 -24.91 20.01
N SER A 152 -7.15 -24.28 20.38
CA SER A 152 -7.14 -22.96 21.02
C SER A 152 -7.34 -21.85 19.99
N ASP A 153 -8.23 -20.90 20.27
CA ASP A 153 -8.48 -19.73 19.40
C ASP A 153 -7.26 -18.86 19.21
N LEU A 154 -6.38 -18.79 20.20
CA LEU A 154 -5.08 -18.12 20.08
C LEU A 154 -4.15 -18.84 19.10
N GLY A 155 -4.19 -20.18 19.09
CA GLY A 155 -3.48 -20.98 18.10
C GLY A 155 -4.01 -20.73 16.68
N LYS A 156 -5.34 -20.73 16.52
CA LYS A 156 -6.01 -20.40 15.24
C LYS A 156 -5.59 -19.01 14.75
N TYR A 157 -5.61 -18.02 15.65
CA TYR A 157 -5.21 -16.65 15.37
C TYR A 157 -3.78 -16.59 14.80
N TYR A 158 -2.80 -17.29 15.40
CA TYR A 158 -1.43 -17.24 14.90
C TYR A 158 -1.27 -17.86 13.51
N VAL A 159 -1.99 -18.94 13.20
CA VAL A 159 -1.99 -19.51 11.84
C VAL A 159 -2.56 -18.51 10.83
N ILE A 160 -3.64 -17.81 11.18
CA ILE A 160 -4.26 -16.78 10.35
C ILE A 160 -3.34 -15.57 10.21
N ALA A 161 -2.68 -15.13 11.29
CA ALA A 161 -1.73 -14.03 11.30
C ALA A 161 -0.51 -14.34 10.42
N PHE A 162 -0.01 -15.57 10.48
CA PHE A 162 1.02 -16.07 9.59
C PHE A 162 0.56 -15.98 8.13
N CYS A 163 -0.59 -16.56 7.78
CA CYS A 163 -1.14 -16.50 6.42
C CYS A 163 -1.33 -15.06 5.94
N THR A 164 -1.87 -14.19 6.80
CA THR A 164 -2.07 -12.76 6.52
C THR A 164 -0.74 -12.09 6.21
N PHE A 165 0.28 -12.28 7.05
CA PHE A 165 1.59 -11.68 6.84
C PHE A 165 2.20 -12.09 5.49
N PHE A 166 2.19 -13.38 5.17
CA PHE A 166 2.74 -13.88 3.91
C PHE A 166 1.95 -13.39 2.68
N LEU A 167 0.62 -13.38 2.73
CA LEU A 167 -0.21 -12.89 1.62
C LEU A 167 -0.10 -11.37 1.44
N PHE A 168 0.02 -10.60 2.52
CA PHE A 168 0.29 -9.15 2.41
C PHE A 168 1.69 -8.89 1.85
N LEU A 169 2.69 -9.65 2.26
CA LEU A 169 4.05 -9.55 1.74
C LEU A 169 4.11 -9.91 0.24
N PHE A 170 3.48 -11.01 -0.15
CA PHE A 170 3.37 -11.42 -1.55
C PHE A 170 2.66 -10.36 -2.39
N GLY A 171 1.49 -9.89 -1.93
CA GLY A 171 0.70 -8.87 -2.63
C GLY A 171 1.49 -7.59 -2.81
N PHE A 172 2.25 -7.19 -1.79
CA PHE A 172 3.10 -6.00 -1.84
C PHE A 172 4.25 -6.11 -2.85
N ASN A 173 4.95 -7.24 -2.86
CA ASN A 173 6.01 -7.49 -3.83
C ASN A 173 5.43 -7.61 -5.25
N PHE A 174 4.29 -8.28 -5.40
CA PHE A 174 3.56 -8.40 -6.65
C PHE A 174 3.19 -7.02 -7.22
N LEU A 175 2.66 -6.11 -6.39
CA LEU A 175 2.26 -4.77 -6.83
C LEU A 175 3.44 -3.83 -7.09
N LYS A 176 4.65 -4.17 -6.64
CA LYS A 176 5.91 -3.52 -7.04
C LYS A 176 6.53 -4.10 -8.31
N SER A 177 6.19 -5.33 -8.67
CA SER A 177 6.72 -6.02 -9.85
C SER A 177 6.29 -5.35 -11.17
N ARG A 178 6.85 -5.81 -12.30
CA ARG A 178 6.45 -5.35 -13.65
C ARG A 178 4.95 -5.55 -13.88
N THR A 179 4.39 -6.67 -13.43
CA THR A 179 2.97 -6.98 -13.50
C THR A 179 2.14 -5.97 -12.71
N GLY A 180 2.54 -5.67 -11.47
CA GLY A 180 1.87 -4.66 -10.64
C GLY A 180 1.89 -3.25 -11.24
N ARG A 181 2.99 -2.85 -11.86
CA ARG A 181 3.08 -1.56 -12.59
C ARG A 181 2.18 -1.53 -13.82
N ALA A 182 2.08 -2.64 -14.55
CA ALA A 182 1.16 -2.77 -15.67
C ALA A 182 -0.31 -2.65 -15.24
N LEU A 183 -0.70 -3.26 -14.12
CA LEU A 183 -2.05 -3.11 -13.56
C LEU A 183 -2.38 -1.66 -13.24
N LYS A 184 -1.46 -0.95 -12.57
CA LYS A 184 -1.64 0.48 -12.26
C LYS A 184 -1.80 1.31 -13.53
N ALA A 185 -0.98 1.07 -14.55
CA ALA A 185 -1.11 1.76 -15.83
C ALA A 185 -2.46 1.50 -16.51
N ILE A 186 -2.94 0.24 -16.49
CA ILE A 186 -4.26 -0.14 -17.03
C ILE A 186 -5.39 0.57 -16.28
N ARG A 187 -5.29 0.69 -14.95
CA ARG A 187 -6.29 1.39 -14.13
C ARG A 187 -6.37 2.89 -14.46
N GLU A 188 -5.23 3.55 -14.68
CA GLU A 188 -5.20 4.97 -15.03
C GLU A 188 -5.79 5.21 -16.42
N SER A 189 -5.34 4.46 -17.43
CA SER A 189 -5.92 4.50 -18.77
C SER A 189 -5.60 3.23 -19.54
N GLU A 190 -6.65 2.46 -19.83
CA GLU A 190 -6.54 1.24 -20.63
C GLU A 190 -6.01 1.52 -22.04
N PHE A 191 -6.42 2.66 -22.64
CA PHE A 191 -6.00 3.06 -23.98
C PHE A 191 -4.51 3.44 -24.02
N ALA A 192 -4.05 4.22 -23.05
CA ALA A 192 -2.63 4.60 -22.94
C ALA A 192 -1.75 3.36 -22.68
N ALA A 193 -2.16 2.49 -21.75
CA ALA A 193 -1.45 1.25 -21.46
C ALA A 193 -1.30 0.36 -22.71
N ARG A 194 -2.38 0.19 -23.48
CA ARG A 194 -2.36 -0.59 -24.72
C ARG A 194 -1.42 0.03 -25.77
N SER A 195 -1.43 1.36 -25.90
CA SER A 195 -0.55 2.09 -26.83
C SER A 195 0.93 1.96 -26.44
N SER A 196 1.24 1.79 -25.15
CA SER A 196 2.59 1.49 -24.65
C SER A 196 2.98 0.00 -24.73
N GLY A 197 2.23 -0.83 -25.46
CA GLY A 197 2.53 -2.25 -25.68
C GLY A 197 2.15 -3.19 -24.52
N ILE A 198 1.33 -2.73 -23.57
CA ILE A 198 0.86 -3.58 -22.46
C ILE A 198 -0.29 -4.46 -22.94
N ASN A 199 -0.16 -5.78 -22.81
CA ASN A 199 -1.25 -6.72 -23.05
C ASN A 199 -2.31 -6.63 -21.93
N VAL A 200 -3.27 -5.73 -22.10
CA VAL A 200 -4.33 -5.45 -21.13
C VAL A 200 -5.08 -6.72 -20.71
N ALA A 201 -5.45 -7.56 -21.68
CA ALA A 201 -6.24 -8.77 -21.45
C ALA A 201 -5.52 -9.73 -20.50
N LYS A 202 -4.25 -10.01 -20.76
CA LYS A 202 -3.41 -10.86 -19.91
C LYS A 202 -3.34 -10.35 -18.48
N TYR A 203 -3.07 -9.05 -18.29
CA TYR A 203 -2.90 -8.48 -16.97
C TYR A 203 -4.21 -8.41 -16.17
N LYS A 204 -5.33 -8.07 -16.82
CA LYS A 204 -6.66 -8.14 -16.21
C LYS A 204 -7.00 -9.56 -15.75
N LEU A 205 -6.74 -10.57 -16.58
CA LEU A 205 -6.96 -11.97 -16.21
C LEU A 205 -6.09 -12.38 -15.01
N ILE A 206 -4.81 -11.99 -14.97
CA ILE A 206 -3.92 -12.25 -13.82
C ILE A 206 -4.48 -11.60 -12.55
N ALA A 207 -4.95 -10.35 -12.63
CA ALA A 207 -5.54 -9.67 -11.47
C ALA A 207 -6.78 -10.41 -10.96
N PHE A 208 -7.64 -10.89 -11.87
CA PHE A 208 -8.84 -11.62 -11.53
C PHE A 208 -8.54 -12.97 -10.85
N VAL A 209 -7.61 -13.75 -11.41
CA VAL A 209 -7.17 -15.03 -10.85
C VAL A 209 -6.53 -14.83 -9.47
N LEU A 210 -5.63 -13.86 -9.32
CA LEU A 210 -5.00 -13.59 -8.02
C LEU A 210 -6.01 -13.12 -6.99
N SER A 211 -6.95 -12.26 -7.38
CA SER A 211 -8.02 -11.81 -6.50
C SER A 211 -8.85 -12.99 -5.99
N ALA A 212 -9.20 -13.93 -6.88
CA ALA A 212 -9.94 -15.14 -6.52
C ALA A 212 -9.14 -16.08 -5.63
N ILE A 213 -7.82 -16.26 -5.86
CA ILE A 213 -6.94 -17.05 -4.99
C ILE A 213 -6.96 -16.50 -3.56
N TYR A 214 -6.82 -15.18 -3.40
CA TYR A 214 -6.84 -14.54 -2.08
C TYR A 214 -8.19 -14.75 -1.36
N ALA A 215 -9.29 -14.60 -2.09
CA ALA A 215 -10.62 -14.85 -1.56
C ALA A 215 -10.83 -16.33 -1.18
N GLY A 216 -10.39 -17.28 -2.00
CA GLY A 216 -10.47 -18.71 -1.71
C GLY A 216 -9.67 -19.12 -0.48
N ILE A 217 -8.45 -18.58 -0.30
CA ILE A 217 -7.65 -18.80 0.91
C ILE A 217 -8.37 -18.20 2.13
N ALA A 218 -8.91 -16.98 2.02
CA ALA A 218 -9.69 -16.39 3.10
C ALA A 218 -10.92 -17.24 3.47
N GLY A 219 -11.59 -17.84 2.49
CA GLY A 219 -12.70 -18.78 2.73
C GLY A 219 -12.29 -20.04 3.47
N ALA A 220 -11.17 -20.66 3.08
CA ALA A 220 -10.62 -21.81 3.79
C ALA A 220 -10.28 -21.46 5.25
N LEU A 221 -9.64 -20.31 5.50
CA LEU A 221 -9.38 -19.85 6.87
C LEU A 221 -10.70 -19.63 7.65
N TYR A 222 -11.70 -18.98 7.03
CA TYR A 222 -13.00 -18.71 7.64
C TYR A 222 -13.72 -19.98 8.10
N ALA A 223 -13.83 -20.99 7.23
CA ALA A 223 -14.54 -22.23 7.52
C ALA A 223 -13.99 -22.96 8.76
N HIS A 224 -12.66 -22.96 8.91
CA HIS A 224 -11.98 -23.62 10.02
C HIS A 224 -11.90 -22.78 11.30
N THR A 225 -12.11 -21.45 11.21
CA THR A 225 -12.25 -20.58 12.36
C THR A 225 -13.62 -20.69 13.02
N ILE A 226 -14.69 -20.64 12.21
CA ILE A 226 -16.08 -20.65 12.70
C ILE A 226 -16.60 -22.08 12.90
N ASN A 227 -15.97 -23.07 12.27
CA ASN A 227 -16.32 -24.49 12.31
C ASN A 227 -17.74 -24.81 11.77
N TYR A 228 -18.38 -23.82 11.14
CA TYR A 228 -19.67 -23.90 10.48
C TYR A 228 -19.70 -22.91 9.32
N ILE A 229 -20.30 -23.31 8.20
CA ILE A 229 -20.55 -22.42 7.05
C ILE A 229 -21.92 -22.71 6.45
N ALA A 230 -22.66 -21.67 6.09
CA ALA A 230 -23.90 -21.75 5.32
C ALA A 230 -23.80 -20.95 4.01
N PRO A 231 -24.59 -21.26 2.97
CA PRO A 231 -24.54 -20.53 1.70
C PRO A 231 -24.81 -19.02 1.86
N THR A 232 -25.72 -18.67 2.76
CA THR A 232 -26.09 -17.29 3.09
C THR A 232 -24.93 -16.47 3.66
N ASP A 233 -23.91 -17.11 4.23
CA ASP A 233 -22.70 -16.44 4.75
C ASP A 233 -21.81 -15.88 3.62
N PHE A 234 -22.10 -16.25 2.37
CA PHE A 234 -21.35 -15.81 1.20
C PHE A 234 -22.23 -15.12 0.14
N GLY A 235 -23.40 -14.63 0.53
CA GLY A 235 -24.30 -13.94 -0.37
C GLY A 235 -23.82 -12.57 -0.82
N LEU A 236 -24.65 -11.90 -1.63
CA LEU A 236 -24.32 -10.58 -2.19
C LEU A 236 -24.02 -9.52 -1.13
N GLY A 237 -24.70 -9.56 0.02
CA GLY A 237 -24.45 -8.63 1.12
C GLY A 237 -22.99 -8.63 1.57
N VAL A 238 -22.36 -9.81 1.62
CA VAL A 238 -20.94 -9.94 1.99
C VAL A 238 -20.02 -9.37 0.91
N SER A 239 -20.36 -9.54 -0.37
CA SER A 239 -19.62 -8.91 -1.48
C SER A 239 -19.70 -7.38 -1.42
N ILE A 240 -20.86 -6.83 -1.08
CA ILE A 240 -21.05 -5.38 -0.89
C ILE A 240 -20.26 -4.91 0.34
N ASN A 241 -20.26 -5.66 1.44
CA ASN A 241 -19.46 -5.35 2.62
C ASN A 241 -17.95 -5.36 2.31
N LEU A 242 -17.46 -6.31 1.51
CA LEU A 242 -16.07 -6.34 1.05
C LEU A 242 -15.73 -5.12 0.17
N LEU A 243 -16.64 -4.74 -0.72
CA LEU A 243 -16.47 -3.52 -1.51
C LEU A 243 -16.41 -2.29 -0.59
N ALA A 244 -17.30 -2.23 0.40
CA ALA A 244 -17.30 -1.17 1.40
C ALA A 244 -16.00 -1.14 2.21
N MET A 245 -15.45 -2.30 2.61
CA MET A 245 -14.14 -2.39 3.29
C MET A 245 -13.02 -1.71 2.48
N ILE A 246 -12.91 -2.01 1.18
CA ILE A 246 -11.84 -1.46 0.35
C ILE A 246 -12.08 0.01 -0.01
N VAL A 247 -13.34 0.45 -0.14
CA VAL A 247 -13.69 1.85 -0.42
C VAL A 247 -13.43 2.71 0.81
N VAL A 248 -13.96 2.31 1.97
CA VAL A 248 -13.79 3.03 3.24
C VAL A 248 -12.33 3.01 3.70
N GLY A 249 -11.69 1.86 3.61
CA GLY A 249 -10.27 1.70 3.94
C GLY A 249 -9.35 2.48 2.99
N GLY A 250 -9.69 2.51 1.70
CA GLY A 250 -8.98 3.24 0.65
C GLY A 250 -8.64 2.34 -0.55
N LEU A 251 -9.18 2.71 -1.71
CA LEU A 251 -8.90 2.04 -2.98
C LEU A 251 -7.41 2.13 -3.31
N ALA A 252 -6.83 1.01 -3.72
CA ALA A 252 -5.40 0.90 -4.03
C ALA A 252 -4.45 1.18 -2.84
N SER A 253 -4.94 1.02 -1.61
CA SER A 253 -4.16 1.15 -0.38
C SER A 253 -3.98 -0.18 0.34
N PHE A 254 -2.73 -0.56 0.63
CA PHE A 254 -2.42 -1.76 1.41
C PHE A 254 -2.91 -1.65 2.86
N SER A 255 -2.62 -0.53 3.53
CA SER A 255 -3.09 -0.30 4.90
C SER A 255 -4.61 -0.12 4.94
N GLY A 256 -5.20 0.38 3.85
CA GLY A 256 -6.64 0.52 3.71
C GLY A 256 -7.40 -0.80 3.87
N ASN A 257 -6.89 -1.91 3.32
CA ASN A 257 -7.53 -3.22 3.46
C ASN A 257 -7.69 -3.65 4.92
N PHE A 258 -6.67 -3.39 5.74
CA PHE A 258 -6.68 -3.73 7.16
C PHE A 258 -7.61 -2.82 7.96
N ILE A 259 -7.52 -1.51 7.73
CA ILE A 259 -8.38 -0.50 8.39
C ILE A 259 -9.85 -0.73 8.04
N GLY A 260 -10.14 -0.99 6.77
CA GLY A 260 -11.48 -1.30 6.30
C GLY A 260 -12.04 -2.56 6.94
N ALA A 261 -11.25 -3.64 7.02
CA ALA A 261 -11.65 -4.87 7.68
C ALA A 261 -11.89 -4.68 9.18
N ILE A 262 -11.00 -3.99 9.90
CA ILE A 262 -11.20 -3.65 11.32
C ILE A 262 -12.52 -2.93 11.48
N LEU A 263 -12.72 -1.86 10.70
CA LEU A 263 -13.88 -1.01 10.87
C LEU A 263 -15.16 -1.78 10.60
N MET A 264 -15.23 -2.53 9.50
CA MET A 264 -16.45 -3.25 9.12
C MET A 264 -16.78 -4.43 10.04
N ILE A 265 -15.78 -5.07 10.66
CA ILE A 265 -16.00 -6.19 11.57
C ILE A 265 -16.21 -5.73 13.01
N ALA A 266 -15.58 -4.63 13.42
CA ALA A 266 -15.78 -4.04 14.73
C ALA A 266 -17.09 -3.24 14.83
N LEU A 267 -17.61 -2.69 13.72
CA LEU A 267 -18.85 -1.89 13.74
C LEU A 267 -20.05 -2.65 14.33
N PRO A 268 -20.37 -3.89 13.88
CA PRO A 268 -21.45 -4.67 14.46
C PRO A 268 -21.32 -4.86 15.96
N PHE A 269 -20.10 -4.97 16.48
CA PHE A 269 -19.85 -5.10 17.91
C PHE A 269 -20.17 -3.79 18.66
N LEU A 270 -19.68 -2.65 18.15
CA LEU A 270 -19.92 -1.32 18.75
C LEU A 270 -21.39 -0.91 18.74
N PHE A 271 -22.11 -1.29 17.67
CA PHE A 271 -23.52 -0.95 17.47
C PHE A 271 -24.46 -2.14 17.74
N SER A 272 -23.97 -3.21 18.36
CA SER A 272 -24.77 -4.41 18.68
C SER A 272 -25.99 -4.12 19.55
N ARG A 273 -25.93 -3.04 20.34
CA ARG A 273 -27.00 -2.56 21.22
C ARG A 273 -27.85 -1.44 20.60
N ALA A 274 -27.54 -1.03 19.38
CA ALA A 274 -28.33 -0.03 18.67
C ALA A 274 -29.56 -0.71 18.05
N ASN A 275 -30.73 -0.09 18.18
CA ASN A 275 -31.97 -0.57 17.54
C ASN A 275 -32.05 -0.24 16.03
N LEU A 276 -30.91 0.03 15.40
CA LEU A 276 -30.83 0.38 13.98
C LEU A 276 -30.30 -0.80 13.18
N PRO A 277 -30.84 -1.06 11.98
CA PRO A 277 -30.26 -2.06 11.08
C PRO A 277 -28.81 -1.71 10.74
N LEU A 278 -27.89 -2.65 10.93
CA LEU A 278 -26.46 -2.46 10.65
C LEU A 278 -26.19 -2.04 9.19
N SER A 279 -27.03 -2.48 8.25
CA SER A 279 -26.97 -2.08 6.84
C SER A 279 -27.13 -0.57 6.66
N VAL A 280 -28.01 0.08 7.44
CA VAL A 280 -28.21 1.54 7.41
C VAL A 280 -26.97 2.23 7.96
N ILE A 281 -26.42 1.75 9.08
CA ILE A 281 -25.19 2.29 9.68
C ILE A 281 -24.02 2.19 8.68
N PHE A 282 -23.84 1.05 8.03
CA PHE A 282 -22.82 0.86 7.00
C PHE A 282 -23.02 1.80 5.80
N GLY A 283 -24.26 1.97 5.33
CA GLY A 283 -24.58 2.88 4.24
C GLY A 283 -24.24 4.33 4.56
N VAL A 284 -24.67 4.83 5.73
CA VAL A 284 -24.37 6.20 6.19
C VAL A 284 -22.87 6.41 6.34
N LEU A 285 -22.18 5.48 7.00
CA LEU A 285 -20.73 5.53 7.16
C LEU A 285 -20.02 5.58 5.80
N LEU A 286 -20.44 4.75 4.84
CA LEU A 286 -19.86 4.74 3.50
C LEU A 286 -20.04 6.10 2.81
N VAL A 287 -21.23 6.70 2.89
CA VAL A 287 -21.49 8.05 2.35
C VAL A 287 -20.58 9.08 3.00
N VAL A 288 -20.47 9.10 4.34
CA VAL A 288 -19.59 10.02 5.07
C VAL A 288 -18.13 9.86 4.64
N VAL A 289 -17.64 8.63 4.57
CA VAL A 289 -16.23 8.39 4.20
C VAL A 289 -15.96 8.77 2.75
N VAL A 290 -16.88 8.49 1.82
CA VAL A 290 -16.72 8.89 0.41
C VAL A 290 -16.73 10.42 0.25
N LEU A 291 -17.57 11.14 1.01
CA LEU A 291 -17.67 12.59 0.96
C LEU A 291 -16.46 13.30 1.60
N PHE A 292 -16.04 12.87 2.79
CA PHE A 292 -15.01 13.56 3.57
C PHE A 292 -13.59 12.98 3.37
N PHE A 293 -13.49 11.72 2.96
CA PHE A 293 -12.23 11.00 2.76
C PHE A 293 -12.22 10.28 1.40
N PRO A 294 -12.22 10.99 0.26
CA PRO A 294 -12.35 10.40 -1.08
C PRO A 294 -11.21 9.44 -1.47
N ARG A 295 -10.08 9.48 -0.76
CA ARG A 295 -8.95 8.53 -0.90
C ARG A 295 -8.95 7.41 0.15
N GLY A 296 -10.00 7.32 0.97
CA GLY A 296 -10.18 6.41 2.09
C GLY A 296 -9.45 6.80 3.36
N LEU A 297 -9.84 6.16 4.46
CA LEU A 297 -9.31 6.42 5.81
C LEU A 297 -7.81 6.10 5.93
N GLY A 298 -7.33 5.09 5.20
CA GLY A 298 -5.90 4.74 5.20
C GLY A 298 -5.02 5.89 4.70
N TYR A 299 -5.48 6.65 3.71
CA TYR A 299 -4.78 7.84 3.23
C TYR A 299 -4.92 9.02 4.21
N GLY A 300 -6.11 9.21 4.80
CA GLY A 300 -6.34 10.21 5.84
C GLY A 300 -5.40 10.04 7.04
N LEU A 301 -5.26 8.83 7.56
CA LEU A 301 -4.32 8.51 8.65
C LEU A 301 -2.86 8.74 8.23
N GLN A 302 -2.50 8.46 6.98
CA GLN A 302 -1.15 8.75 6.48
C GLN A 302 -0.87 10.26 6.44
N LEU A 303 -1.83 11.07 6.01
CA LEU A 303 -1.73 12.54 6.02
C LEU A 303 -1.60 13.08 7.45
N LEU A 304 -2.43 12.59 8.37
CA LEU A 304 -2.35 12.97 9.79
C LEU A 304 -0.99 12.60 10.38
N ASN A 305 -0.50 11.39 10.08
CA ASN A 305 0.82 10.94 10.51
C ASN A 305 1.92 11.88 9.98
N LEU A 306 1.88 12.25 8.69
CA LEU A 306 2.85 13.17 8.11
C LEU A 306 2.79 14.56 8.75
N LYS A 307 1.59 15.12 8.94
CA LYS A 307 1.38 16.46 9.49
C LYS A 307 1.79 16.57 10.97
N TYR A 308 1.36 15.61 11.80
CA TYR A 308 1.53 15.71 13.25
C TYR A 308 2.75 14.97 13.80
N PHE A 309 3.19 13.86 13.20
CA PHE A 309 4.33 13.07 13.70
C PHE A 309 5.54 13.13 12.75
N GLY A 310 5.31 13.27 11.45
CA GLY A 310 6.35 13.36 10.42
C GLY A 310 7.18 14.64 10.56
N ILE A 311 6.52 15.79 10.66
CA ILE A 311 7.17 17.10 10.76
C ILE A 311 7.99 17.22 12.07
N PRO A 312 7.44 16.91 13.26
CA PRO A 312 8.23 17.01 14.50
C PRO A 312 9.36 15.98 14.54
N SER A 313 9.15 14.74 14.07
CA SER A 313 10.23 13.74 14.05
C SER A 313 11.34 14.08 13.05
N ALA A 314 11.01 14.72 11.93
CA ALA A 314 12.00 15.24 10.98
C ALA A 314 12.76 16.43 11.57
N TRP A 315 12.06 17.37 12.20
CA TRP A 315 12.65 18.48 12.93
C TRP A 315 13.58 17.99 14.06
N LEU A 316 13.14 17.02 14.85
CA LEU A 316 13.90 16.44 15.96
C LEU A 316 15.13 15.69 15.44
N ARG A 317 15.00 14.91 14.35
CA ARG A 317 16.16 14.28 13.68
C ARG A 317 17.13 15.30 13.10
N ARG A 318 16.64 16.45 12.62
CA ARG A 318 17.48 17.56 12.13
C ARG A 318 18.23 18.21 13.29
N LYS A 319 17.57 18.42 14.43
CA LYS A 319 18.15 19.01 15.64
C LYS A 319 19.12 18.07 16.38
N MET A 320 18.83 16.77 16.40
CA MET A 320 19.68 15.75 17.03
C MET A 320 20.83 15.27 16.14
N ARG A 321 20.77 15.48 14.82
CA ARG A 321 21.95 15.30 13.97
C ARG A 321 22.80 16.55 14.09
N THR A 322 23.58 16.61 15.16
CA THR A 322 24.88 17.30 15.12
C THR A 322 25.56 16.89 13.83
N SER A 323 25.95 17.91 13.05
CA SER A 323 26.61 17.76 11.77
C SER A 323 27.61 16.58 11.83
N SER A 324 27.33 15.52 11.08
CA SER A 324 28.34 14.50 10.82
C SER A 324 29.33 15.12 9.85
N ILE A 325 30.15 16.01 10.40
CA ILE A 325 31.31 16.63 9.78
C ILE A 325 32.31 15.50 9.60
N VAL A 326 32.29 14.86 8.45
CA VAL A 326 33.43 14.08 8.00
C VAL A 326 34.34 15.07 7.28
N GLY A 327 35.33 15.63 7.99
CA GLY A 327 36.47 16.29 7.34
C GLY A 327 36.64 17.81 7.46
N GLY A 328 35.74 18.57 8.09
CA GLY A 328 36.03 19.96 8.49
C GLY A 328 34.89 20.96 8.26
N LYS A 329 34.62 21.77 9.29
CA LYS A 329 33.76 22.97 9.38
C LYS A 329 32.65 23.09 8.33
N ALA A 330 31.39 22.88 8.72
CA ALA A 330 30.23 23.33 7.96
C ALA A 330 30.42 24.80 7.55
N MET A 331 30.51 25.06 6.24
CA MET A 331 30.84 26.38 5.74
C MET A 331 29.54 27.13 5.44
N TYR A 332 29.52 28.39 5.87
CA TYR A 332 28.41 29.28 5.61
C TYR A 332 28.92 30.51 4.88
N VAL A 333 28.15 30.96 3.90
CA VAL A 333 28.34 32.25 3.24
C VAL A 333 27.19 33.16 3.61
N ASN A 334 27.51 34.39 4.00
CA ASN A 334 26.51 35.44 4.15
C ASN A 334 26.31 36.09 2.78
N ILE A 335 25.10 36.00 2.24
CA ILE A 335 24.67 36.77 1.06
C ILE A 335 23.69 37.86 1.53
N PRO A 336 23.39 38.89 0.71
CA PRO A 336 22.49 39.98 1.12
C PRO A 336 21.11 39.51 1.59
N GLN A 337 20.65 38.36 1.09
CA GLN A 337 19.32 37.79 1.34
C GLN A 337 19.27 36.85 2.57
N GLY A 338 20.42 36.47 3.14
CA GLY A 338 20.48 35.55 4.27
C GLY A 338 21.74 34.67 4.28
N LYS A 339 21.79 33.71 5.19
CA LYS A 339 22.93 32.81 5.36
C LYS A 339 22.74 31.48 4.63
N ILE A 340 23.61 31.19 3.67
CA ILE A 340 23.63 29.95 2.89
C ILE A 340 24.66 28.98 3.46
N HIS A 341 24.22 27.76 3.75
CA HIS A 341 25.08 26.62 4.05
C HIS A 341 25.59 25.96 2.78
N TYR A 342 26.86 25.55 2.77
CA TYR A 342 27.44 24.78 1.68
C TYR A 342 28.53 23.83 2.19
N GLU A 343 28.80 22.82 1.37
CA GLU A 343 29.84 21.83 1.59
C GLU A 343 30.73 21.71 0.36
N ILE A 344 32.03 21.53 0.58
CA ILE A 344 33.02 21.30 -0.47
C ILE A 344 33.48 19.85 -0.40
N GLY A 345 33.59 19.19 -1.56
CA GLY A 345 34.15 17.85 -1.68
C GLY A 345 34.80 17.61 -3.04
N GLY A 346 35.52 16.50 -3.18
CA GLY A 346 36.25 16.16 -4.41
C GLY A 346 37.66 16.73 -4.44
N ASN A 347 38.18 17.04 -5.64
CA ASN A 347 39.55 17.49 -5.83
C ASN A 347 39.71 18.98 -5.42
N PRO A 348 40.50 19.33 -4.37
CA PRO A 348 40.61 20.71 -3.88
C PRO A 348 41.19 21.71 -4.90
N GLN A 349 42.01 21.24 -5.84
CA GLN A 349 42.65 22.04 -6.88
C GLN A 349 41.88 22.00 -8.22
N GLY A 350 40.75 21.30 -8.26
CA GLY A 350 39.92 21.18 -9.45
C GLY A 350 39.07 22.42 -9.74
N LYS A 351 38.50 22.48 -10.96
CA LYS A 351 37.54 23.51 -11.37
C LYS A 351 36.26 23.44 -10.53
N ALA A 352 35.69 24.58 -10.15
CA ALA A 352 34.47 24.61 -9.37
C ALA A 352 33.26 24.02 -10.12
N LEU A 353 32.55 23.13 -9.45
CA LEU A 353 31.31 22.49 -9.90
C LEU A 353 30.23 22.71 -8.84
N PHE A 354 29.34 23.67 -9.09
CA PHE A 354 28.28 24.04 -8.18
C PHE A 354 27.08 23.12 -8.35
N MET A 355 26.59 22.58 -7.23
CA MET A 355 25.52 21.59 -7.21
C MET A 355 24.31 22.10 -6.44
N ILE A 356 23.16 22.17 -7.11
CA ILE A 356 21.93 22.79 -6.61
C ILE A 356 20.82 21.76 -6.52
N HIS A 357 20.31 21.54 -5.31
CA HIS A 357 19.34 20.49 -5.03
C HIS A 357 17.91 20.91 -5.41
N GLY A 358 16.99 19.94 -5.41
CA GLY A 358 15.57 20.16 -5.70
C GLY A 358 14.73 20.52 -4.46
N ASN A 359 13.43 20.62 -4.66
CA ASN A 359 12.50 20.84 -3.55
C ASN A 359 12.58 19.69 -2.53
N PHE A 360 12.48 20.01 -1.24
CA PHE A 360 12.69 19.10 -0.10
C PHE A 360 14.08 18.42 -0.06
N GLY A 361 15.04 18.93 -0.85
CA GLY A 361 16.42 18.47 -0.90
C GLY A 361 17.35 19.22 0.06
N SER A 362 18.64 18.86 -0.02
CA SER A 362 19.78 19.48 0.66
C SER A 362 21.05 19.08 -0.08
N TRP A 363 22.18 19.75 0.16
CA TRP A 363 23.54 19.40 -0.32
C TRP A 363 23.83 17.90 -0.23
N ARG A 364 23.25 17.22 0.77
CA ARG A 364 23.38 15.79 1.04
C ARG A 364 22.99 14.90 -0.15
N TRP A 365 22.10 15.35 -1.04
CA TRP A 365 21.77 14.62 -2.27
C TRP A 365 22.98 14.38 -3.17
N PHE A 366 23.96 15.28 -3.08
CA PHE A 366 25.17 15.22 -3.87
C PHE A 366 26.32 14.49 -3.16
N GLN A 367 26.17 14.00 -1.92
CA GLN A 367 27.22 13.22 -1.24
C GLN A 367 27.76 12.03 -2.07
N PRO A 368 26.91 11.21 -2.73
CA PRO A 368 27.41 10.13 -3.58
C PRO A 368 28.14 10.61 -4.83
N VAL A 369 27.86 11.84 -5.29
CA VAL A 369 28.54 12.47 -6.43
C VAL A 369 29.87 13.05 -5.98
N MET A 370 29.89 13.81 -4.88
CA MET A 370 31.09 14.46 -4.32
C MET A 370 32.19 13.44 -3.97
N SER A 371 31.83 12.29 -3.38
CA SER A 371 32.78 11.20 -3.11
C SER A 371 33.41 10.58 -4.36
N ARG A 372 32.81 10.76 -5.55
CA ARG A 372 33.38 10.31 -6.83
C ARG A 372 34.23 11.37 -7.51
N LEU A 373 34.13 12.64 -7.09
CA LEU A 373 34.87 13.75 -7.70
C LEU A 373 36.36 13.77 -7.34
N GLU A 374 36.79 13.07 -6.29
CA GLU A 374 38.19 13.02 -5.85
C GLU A 374 39.16 12.60 -6.97
N LYS A 375 38.69 11.75 -7.89
CA LYS A 375 39.48 11.24 -9.03
C LYS A 375 39.30 12.06 -10.31
N THR A 376 38.70 13.25 -10.22
CA THR A 376 38.36 14.08 -11.37
C THR A 376 39.03 15.46 -11.31
N ALA A 377 38.89 16.23 -12.38
CA ALA A 377 39.39 17.61 -12.44
C ALA A 377 38.46 18.64 -11.75
N PHE A 378 37.45 18.21 -10.98
CA PHE A 378 36.43 19.09 -10.40
C PHE A 378 36.45 19.13 -8.87
N ARG A 379 36.24 20.35 -8.35
CA ARG A 379 35.95 20.66 -6.96
C ARG A 379 34.44 20.85 -6.81
N GLY A 380 33.75 19.92 -6.15
CA GLY A 380 32.31 20.02 -5.91
C GLY A 380 31.99 21.04 -4.82
N VAL A 381 31.04 21.93 -5.10
CA VAL A 381 30.48 22.90 -4.15
C VAL A 381 28.97 22.67 -4.09
N ALA A 382 28.49 22.00 -3.04
CA ALA A 382 27.07 21.70 -2.88
C ALA A 382 26.45 22.65 -1.85
N LEU A 383 25.51 23.49 -2.29
CA LEU A 383 24.82 24.42 -1.39
C LEU A 383 23.44 23.91 -0.98
N ASP A 384 22.94 24.45 0.13
CA ASP A 384 21.53 24.42 0.49
C ASP A 384 20.86 25.73 0.08
N LEU A 385 19.80 25.67 -0.73
CA LEU A 385 19.01 26.87 -1.06
C LEU A 385 18.39 27.48 0.20
N LEU A 386 18.18 28.80 0.22
CA LEU A 386 17.50 29.46 1.36
C LEU A 386 16.12 28.83 1.59
N GLY A 387 15.84 28.48 2.85
CA GLY A 387 14.63 27.76 3.27
C GLY A 387 14.78 26.23 3.26
N PHE A 388 15.91 25.72 2.76
CA PHE A 388 16.23 24.29 2.70
C PHE A 388 17.49 23.96 3.50
N GLY A 389 17.70 22.65 3.74
CA GLY A 389 18.89 22.13 4.41
C GLY A 389 19.29 22.89 5.69
N ASP A 390 20.54 23.27 5.79
CA ASP A 390 21.05 23.98 6.96
C ASP A 390 21.14 25.50 6.71
N SER A 391 20.63 25.98 5.57
CA SER A 391 20.48 27.41 5.22
C SER A 391 19.32 28.08 5.94
N GLU A 392 19.45 29.40 6.10
CA GLU A 392 18.45 30.23 6.76
C GLU A 392 17.11 30.25 6.01
N LYS A 393 16.01 30.46 6.72
CA LYS A 393 14.70 30.64 6.09
C LYS A 393 14.59 32.06 5.52
N PRO A 394 14.23 32.21 4.24
CA PRO A 394 14.08 33.53 3.65
C PRO A 394 12.90 34.27 4.29
N SER A 395 13.04 35.58 4.51
CA SER A 395 11.99 36.49 4.99
C SER A 395 11.14 37.07 3.85
N ARG A 396 11.38 36.61 2.61
CA ARG A 396 10.82 37.12 1.36
C ARG A 396 9.94 36.08 0.65
N ASP A 397 9.23 36.53 -0.38
CA ASP A 397 8.45 35.65 -1.26
C ASP A 397 9.34 34.68 -2.05
N ILE A 398 8.84 33.46 -2.24
CA ILE A 398 9.57 32.36 -2.86
C ILE A 398 9.29 32.34 -4.37
N SER A 399 10.29 32.71 -5.18
CA SER A 399 10.24 32.60 -6.65
C SER A 399 11.55 32.02 -7.22
N ILE A 400 11.47 31.45 -8.42
CA ILE A 400 12.66 30.90 -9.11
C ILE A 400 13.67 32.00 -9.43
N ALA A 401 13.20 33.15 -9.94
CA ALA A 401 14.05 34.30 -10.25
C ALA A 401 14.85 34.78 -9.04
N GLN A 402 14.22 34.78 -7.87
CA GLN A 402 14.88 35.21 -6.65
C GLN A 402 15.93 34.21 -6.16
N TYR A 403 15.67 32.90 -6.31
CA TYR A 403 16.68 31.88 -6.08
C TYR A 403 17.84 31.96 -7.09
N GLY A 404 17.57 32.35 -8.34
CA GLY A 404 18.60 32.59 -9.36
C GLY A 404 19.52 33.74 -8.97
N LYS A 405 18.96 34.84 -8.45
CA LYS A 405 19.75 35.97 -7.92
C LYS A 405 20.63 35.54 -6.73
N GLU A 406 20.07 34.80 -5.78
CA GLU A 406 20.80 34.30 -4.60
C GLU A 406 21.92 33.32 -4.97
N LEU A 407 21.69 32.49 -5.99
CA LEU A 407 22.73 31.63 -6.55
C LEU A 407 23.87 32.47 -7.14
N GLY A 408 23.56 33.58 -7.81
CA GLY A 408 24.56 34.53 -8.29
C GLY A 408 25.35 35.18 -7.17
N ASP A 409 24.67 35.73 -6.16
CA ASP A 409 25.30 36.33 -4.97
C ASP A 409 26.22 35.30 -4.26
N PHE A 410 25.82 34.03 -4.22
CA PHE A 410 26.62 32.95 -3.64
C PHE A 410 27.85 32.62 -4.49
N ILE A 411 27.70 32.50 -5.81
CA ILE A 411 28.80 32.18 -6.74
C ILE A 411 29.86 33.28 -6.73
N ASP A 412 29.44 34.55 -6.68
CA ASP A 412 30.35 35.70 -6.70
C ASP A 412 31.32 35.72 -5.50
N VAL A 413 30.95 35.09 -4.37
CA VAL A 413 31.83 34.93 -3.21
C VAL A 413 33.04 34.05 -3.50
N PHE A 414 32.93 33.09 -4.42
CA PHE A 414 34.03 32.21 -4.82
C PHE A 414 34.95 32.84 -5.87
N LYS A 415 34.58 34.01 -6.43
CA LYS A 415 35.37 34.77 -7.41
C LYS A 415 35.84 33.94 -8.62
N GLU A 416 35.01 33.01 -9.07
CA GLU A 416 35.27 32.18 -10.26
C GLU A 416 34.83 32.93 -11.52
N GLU A 417 35.68 33.00 -12.55
CA GLU A 417 35.34 33.68 -13.81
C GLU A 417 34.29 32.92 -14.64
N LYS A 418 34.40 31.58 -14.67
CA LYS A 418 33.43 30.69 -15.32
C LYS A 418 33.09 29.49 -14.45
N VAL A 419 31.81 29.18 -14.34
CA VAL A 419 31.30 28.14 -13.45
C VAL A 419 30.66 26.97 -14.19
N ASN A 420 30.78 25.77 -13.61
CA ASN A 420 30.03 24.59 -14.03
C ASN A 420 28.89 24.37 -13.05
N LEU A 421 27.68 24.14 -13.56
CA LEU A 421 26.46 24.07 -12.76
C LEU A 421 25.74 22.74 -12.98
N ILE A 422 25.34 22.05 -11.90
CA ILE A 422 24.50 20.85 -11.94
C ILE A 422 23.31 21.03 -11.02
N GLY A 423 22.11 20.85 -11.58
CA GLY A 423 20.86 21.02 -10.85
C GLY A 423 19.94 19.82 -10.97
N HIS A 424 19.17 19.58 -9.91
CA HIS A 424 18.11 18.57 -9.93
C HIS A 424 16.77 19.20 -9.55
N SER A 425 15.73 18.97 -10.36
CA SER A 425 14.37 19.50 -10.12
C SER A 425 14.39 21.02 -9.97
N LEU A 426 13.96 21.58 -8.82
CA LEU A 426 14.00 23.03 -8.54
C LEU A 426 15.39 23.63 -8.81
N GLY A 427 16.47 22.95 -8.39
CA GLY A 427 17.82 23.41 -8.64
C GLY A 427 18.17 23.52 -10.12
N GLY A 428 17.58 22.67 -10.97
CA GLY A 428 17.72 22.79 -12.43
C GLY A 428 17.04 24.07 -12.96
N ALA A 429 15.84 24.38 -12.48
CA ALA A 429 15.14 25.61 -12.85
C ALA A 429 15.89 26.87 -12.37
N VAL A 430 16.46 26.83 -11.16
CA VAL A 430 17.27 27.93 -10.60
C VAL A 430 18.55 28.16 -11.40
N ILE A 431 19.24 27.09 -11.83
CA ILE A 431 20.41 27.20 -12.71
C ILE A 431 20.04 27.81 -14.05
N TRP A 432 18.90 27.40 -14.61
CA TRP A 432 18.43 27.95 -15.89
C TRP A 432 18.19 29.44 -15.80
N ASP A 433 17.50 29.89 -14.75
CA ASP A 433 17.28 31.31 -14.50
C ASP A 433 18.61 32.07 -14.33
N TYR A 434 19.56 31.52 -13.56
CA TYR A 434 20.89 32.12 -13.41
C TYR A 434 21.66 32.22 -14.73
N ALA A 435 21.70 31.13 -15.51
CA ALA A 435 22.45 31.03 -16.76
C ALA A 435 21.90 31.96 -17.85
N VAL A 436 20.57 32.13 -17.93
CA VAL A 436 19.94 33.07 -18.85
C VAL A 436 20.33 34.52 -18.54
N ASN A 437 20.46 34.86 -17.25
CA ASN A 437 20.82 36.20 -16.81
C ASN A 437 22.35 36.47 -16.80
N HIS A 438 23.17 35.42 -16.85
CA HIS A 438 24.64 35.51 -16.80
C HIS A 438 25.31 34.53 -17.80
N PRO A 439 25.02 34.63 -19.11
CA PRO A 439 25.50 33.66 -20.10
C PRO A 439 27.04 33.60 -20.17
N ASP A 440 27.72 34.71 -19.94
CA ASP A 440 29.19 34.80 -20.02
C ASP A 440 29.90 34.10 -18.84
N LYS A 441 29.19 33.89 -17.73
CA LYS A 441 29.73 33.25 -16.50
C LYS A 441 29.57 31.73 -16.47
N VAL A 442 28.80 31.13 -17.39
CA VAL A 442 28.53 29.68 -17.39
C VAL A 442 29.33 29.00 -18.51
N ASN A 443 29.96 27.85 -18.21
CA ASN A 443 30.70 27.04 -19.20
C ASN A 443 29.79 26.23 -20.12
#